data_AF-A0A7W2DSP4-F1
#
_entry.id   AF-A0A7W2DSP4-F1
#
_cell.length_a   1.000
_cell.length_b   1.000
_cell.length_c   1.000
_cell.angle_alpha   90.00
_cell.angle_beta   90.00
_cell.angle_gamma   90.00
#
_symmetry.space_group_name_H-M   'P 1'
#
loop_
_entity.id
_entity.type
_entity.pdbx_description
1 polymer ?
#
loop_
_entity_poly.entity_id
_entity_poly.type
_entity_poly.pdbx_seq_one_letter_code
_entity_poly.pdbx_strand_id
1 'polypeptide(L)'
;MASDWGTITVGRIALREVFSVSETGGDGRKLSVAGQEASPDLTRVELVARHDNLLALEGTVVPVTFTDKPERNGYYTVESVTADLTEWRGDVVKSDWALSLNRLGAQSETDLQSRLTGATRVNQYSLMGERWHAPPIGHYGYYTGSSNPSSMTRTGEDGAITVYRGVPATFSPRWGCDPTDYMQGRVRFLSAGIELTGCDHECSTTDWQLSNGLVNVVPSASASLDVQAYTGGGWRSKLWQVFSGASTTVTSWDAVNVLHNEPEAVSVRFTKSLSPGRLYLDLTLRRGSRFVEGYLRRGTADTLQVRLATMENNTAPASGEYVTASANDAAGNRFIVGSASNFTPHASGGLSLAATTGLDFFLGVVAGGGTAAAGDGATVLRDQYLATVPERIYAVRR
;
A
#
# COMPACT_ATOMS: atom_id res chain seq x y z
N MET A 1 1.79 -14.00 36.61
CA MET A 1 3.11 -13.45 36.24
C MET A 1 3.19 -13.54 34.73
N ALA A 2 3.11 -12.42 34.02
CA ALA A 2 3.35 -12.43 32.58
C ALA A 2 4.82 -12.79 32.39
N SER A 3 5.09 -14.00 31.93
CA SER A 3 6.42 -14.44 31.56
C SER A 3 6.94 -13.51 30.45
N ASP A 4 8.04 -12.83 30.73
CA ASP A 4 8.73 -11.89 29.85
C ASP A 4 9.48 -12.69 28.77
N TRP A 5 8.73 -13.20 27.78
CA TRP A 5 9.30 -13.85 26.61
C TRP A 5 9.73 -12.77 25.62
N GLY A 6 10.93 -12.92 25.05
CA GLY A 6 11.43 -12.04 24.00
C GLY A 6 10.49 -11.97 22.79
N THR A 7 10.39 -10.78 22.20
CA THR A 7 9.64 -10.56 20.96
C THR A 7 10.62 -10.43 19.79
N ILE A 8 10.33 -11.17 18.71
CA ILE A 8 10.93 -10.96 17.39
C ILE A 8 9.86 -10.35 16.48
N THR A 9 10.18 -9.23 15.83
CA THR A 9 9.32 -8.66 14.80
C THR A 9 9.93 -8.96 13.44
N VAL A 10 9.17 -9.66 12.59
CA VAL A 10 9.56 -10.03 11.22
C VAL A 10 8.63 -9.31 10.26
N GLY A 11 9.12 -8.23 9.64
CA GLY A 11 8.30 -7.36 8.81
C GLY A 11 7.10 -6.78 9.59
N ARG A 12 5.89 -7.24 9.28
CA ARG A 12 4.63 -6.77 9.90
C ARG A 12 4.23 -7.57 11.15
N ILE A 13 4.88 -8.70 11.40
CA ILE A 13 4.41 -9.69 12.38
C ILE A 13 5.30 -9.64 13.62
N ALA A 14 4.70 -9.46 14.78
CA ALA A 14 5.35 -9.67 16.06
C ALA A 14 5.08 -11.09 16.56
N LEU A 15 6.14 -11.83 16.87
CA LEU A 15 6.11 -13.22 17.31
C LEU A 15 6.83 -13.37 18.65
N ARG A 16 6.39 -14.35 19.42
CA ARG A 16 7.01 -14.75 20.68
C ARG A 16 8.14 -15.75 20.42
N GLU A 17 9.36 -15.32 20.63
CA GLU A 17 10.57 -16.11 20.38
C GLU A 17 10.93 -17.01 21.58
N VAL A 18 11.53 -18.18 21.33
CA VAL A 18 12.26 -18.92 22.36
C VAL A 18 13.65 -18.31 22.54
N PHE A 19 14.21 -18.35 23.75
CA PHE A 19 15.48 -17.69 24.14
C PHE A 19 16.74 -18.06 23.32
N SER A 20 16.69 -19.09 22.48
CA SER A 20 17.85 -19.58 21.73
C SER A 20 17.84 -19.16 20.27
N VAL A 21 18.93 -18.52 19.84
CA VAL A 21 19.24 -18.20 18.45
C VAL A 21 20.45 -19.02 18.00
N SER A 22 20.36 -19.67 16.83
CA SER A 22 21.52 -20.30 16.20
C SER A 22 21.90 -19.57 14.91
N GLU A 23 23.17 -19.21 14.79
CA GLU A 23 23.74 -18.61 13.58
C GLU A 23 24.90 -19.43 13.03
N THR A 24 25.00 -19.50 11.70
CA THR A 24 26.14 -20.07 10.99
C THR A 24 26.74 -19.04 10.05
N GLY A 25 28.07 -18.89 10.08
CA GLY A 25 28.81 -18.10 9.11
C GLY A 25 29.07 -18.85 7.79
N GLY A 26 29.41 -18.12 6.72
CA GLY A 26 29.68 -18.68 5.39
C GLY A 26 29.09 -17.84 4.26
N ASP A 27 28.88 -18.45 3.09
CA ASP A 27 28.11 -17.88 1.96
C ASP A 27 26.63 -17.76 2.36
N GLY A 28 26.33 -16.70 3.10
CA GLY A 28 25.05 -16.45 3.76
C GLY A 28 25.19 -16.57 5.28
N ARG A 29 24.99 -15.46 6.00
CA ARG A 29 24.91 -15.45 7.47
C ARG A 29 23.52 -15.96 7.84
N LYS A 30 23.38 -17.28 7.97
CA LYS A 30 22.08 -17.91 8.26
C LYS A 30 21.74 -17.85 9.73
N LEU A 31 20.48 -17.59 10.01
CA LEU A 31 19.90 -17.41 11.32
C LEU A 31 18.65 -18.29 11.41
N SER A 32 18.61 -19.21 12.37
CA SER A 32 17.41 -20.03 12.63
C SER A 32 16.77 -19.60 13.95
N VAL A 33 15.47 -19.35 13.90
CA VAL A 33 14.65 -18.93 15.05
C VAL A 33 13.37 -19.74 15.08
N ALA A 34 12.87 -20.01 16.28
CA ALA A 34 11.64 -20.77 16.48
C ALA A 34 10.85 -20.25 17.69
N GLY A 35 9.55 -20.53 17.70
CA GLY A 35 8.63 -20.05 18.72
C GLY A 35 7.30 -20.78 18.73
N GLN A 36 6.44 -20.36 19.64
CA GLN A 36 5.07 -20.86 19.76
C GLN A 36 4.13 -19.69 20.07
N GLU A 37 3.08 -19.57 19.27
CA GLU A 37 1.91 -18.74 19.58
C GLU A 37 0.80 -19.61 20.17
N ALA A 38 0.03 -19.11 21.13
CA ALA A 38 -1.04 -19.89 21.75
C ALA A 38 -2.27 -19.05 22.12
N SER A 39 -3.44 -19.69 22.12
CA SER A 39 -4.68 -19.17 22.69
C SER A 39 -4.86 -19.77 24.10
N PRO A 40 -5.27 -18.99 25.14
CA PRO A 40 -6.00 -17.72 25.08
C PRO A 40 -5.15 -16.43 25.12
N ASP A 41 -3.81 -16.50 25.13
CA ASP A 41 -2.97 -15.29 25.08
C ASP A 41 -3.27 -14.45 23.83
N LEU A 42 -3.59 -15.13 22.72
CA LEU A 42 -4.22 -14.56 21.52
C LEU A 42 -5.63 -15.11 21.35
N THR A 43 -6.50 -14.33 20.69
CA THR A 43 -7.75 -14.90 20.16
C THR A 43 -7.43 -15.93 19.07
N ARG A 44 -8.35 -16.88 18.86
CA ARG A 44 -8.19 -17.89 17.81
C ARG A 44 -7.98 -17.26 16.42
N VAL A 45 -8.69 -16.18 16.13
CA VAL A 45 -8.62 -15.47 14.84
C VAL A 45 -7.23 -14.85 14.67
N GLU A 46 -6.69 -14.19 15.70
CA GLU A 46 -5.34 -13.62 15.65
C GLU A 46 -4.26 -14.70 15.50
N LEU A 47 -4.42 -15.85 16.16
CA LEU A 47 -3.46 -16.95 16.07
C LEU A 47 -3.43 -17.56 14.67
N VAL A 48 -4.60 -17.86 14.08
CA VAL A 48 -4.69 -18.38 12.71
C VAL A 48 -4.15 -17.36 11.71
N ALA A 49 -4.47 -16.08 11.89
CA ALA A 49 -3.92 -15.04 11.03
C ALA A 49 -2.40 -14.92 11.13
N ARG A 50 -1.81 -15.02 12.35
CA ARG A 50 -0.34 -15.02 12.51
C ARG A 50 0.29 -16.22 11.82
N HIS A 51 -0.34 -17.40 11.92
CA HIS A 51 0.10 -18.61 11.24
C HIS A 51 0.15 -18.41 9.72
N ASP A 52 -0.95 -17.97 9.12
CA ASP A 52 -1.03 -17.75 7.67
C ASP A 52 -0.07 -16.63 7.23
N ASN A 53 -0.02 -15.54 7.99
CA ASN A 53 0.82 -14.39 7.70
C ASN A 53 2.29 -14.79 7.67
N LEU A 54 2.70 -15.67 8.60
CA LEU A 54 4.07 -16.13 8.67
C LEU A 54 4.45 -16.94 7.44
N LEU A 55 3.59 -17.89 7.03
CA LEU A 55 3.80 -18.72 5.83
C LEU A 55 3.92 -17.85 4.56
N ALA A 56 3.17 -16.75 4.50
CA ALA A 56 3.18 -15.83 3.38
C ALA A 56 4.46 -14.97 3.24
N LEU A 57 5.41 -15.06 4.19
CA LEU A 57 6.68 -14.31 4.15
C LEU A 57 7.82 -15.01 3.39
N GLU A 58 7.67 -16.28 3.02
CA GLU A 58 8.75 -17.03 2.37
C GLU A 58 9.25 -16.32 1.08
N GLY A 59 10.57 -16.21 0.94
CA GLY A 59 11.23 -15.56 -0.20
C GLY A 59 11.26 -14.02 -0.16
N THR A 60 10.68 -13.39 0.88
CA THR A 60 10.64 -11.93 0.99
C THR A 60 11.86 -11.36 1.72
N VAL A 61 12.21 -10.11 1.39
CA VAL A 61 13.19 -9.32 2.15
C VAL A 61 12.45 -8.46 3.16
N VAL A 62 12.78 -8.60 4.44
CA VAL A 62 12.08 -7.93 5.54
C VAL A 62 13.05 -7.36 6.58
N PRO A 63 12.69 -6.25 7.25
CA PRO A 63 13.36 -5.88 8.48
C PRO A 63 13.03 -6.91 9.56
N VAL A 64 14.04 -7.31 10.34
CA VAL A 64 13.86 -8.13 11.54
C VAL A 64 14.45 -7.40 12.73
N THR A 65 13.65 -7.29 13.79
CA THR A 65 14.06 -6.68 15.05
C THR A 65 13.80 -7.60 16.23
N PHE A 66 14.68 -7.55 17.21
CA PHE A 66 14.64 -8.36 18.43
C PHE A 66 14.61 -7.44 19.64
N THR A 67 13.71 -7.71 20.58
CA THR A 67 13.68 -6.99 21.86
C THR A 67 14.91 -7.33 22.71
N ASP A 68 15.25 -8.61 22.81
CA ASP A 68 16.30 -9.07 23.74
C ASP A 68 17.68 -9.22 23.10
N LYS A 69 17.75 -9.14 21.76
CA LYS A 69 18.97 -9.36 20.97
C LYS A 69 19.18 -8.27 19.91
N PRO A 70 19.18 -6.97 20.29
CA PRO A 70 19.16 -5.86 19.35
C PRO A 70 20.37 -5.82 18.39
N GLU A 71 21.50 -6.42 18.75
CA GLU A 71 22.67 -6.59 17.86
C GLU A 71 22.38 -7.47 16.62
N ARG A 72 21.26 -8.19 16.64
CA ARG A 72 20.75 -9.00 15.53
C ARG A 72 19.76 -8.25 14.66
N ASN A 73 19.42 -7.01 14.99
CA ASN A 73 18.57 -6.19 14.12
C ASN A 73 19.23 -6.03 12.74
N GLY A 74 18.43 -6.11 11.69
CA GLY A 74 18.93 -6.03 10.32
C GLY A 74 17.89 -6.37 9.28
N TYR A 75 18.35 -6.44 8.03
CA TYR A 75 17.56 -6.93 6.91
C TYR A 75 17.88 -8.38 6.64
N TYR A 76 16.83 -9.16 6.40
CA TYR A 76 16.92 -10.60 6.18
C TYR A 76 16.10 -11.00 4.96
N THR A 77 16.56 -12.03 4.26
CA THR A 77 15.69 -12.80 3.36
C THR A 77 15.11 -13.97 4.15
N VAL A 78 13.80 -14.16 4.09
CA VAL A 78 13.15 -15.35 4.67
C VAL A 78 13.37 -16.52 3.72
N GLU A 79 14.26 -17.45 4.06
CA GLU A 79 14.60 -18.60 3.19
C GLU A 79 13.57 -19.71 3.27
N SER A 80 13.03 -19.98 4.47
CA SER A 80 12.01 -20.99 4.69
C SER A 80 11.18 -20.68 5.92
N VAL A 81 9.89 -21.03 5.87
CA VAL A 81 8.96 -20.90 6.98
C VAL A 81 8.28 -22.24 7.24
N THR A 82 8.12 -22.58 8.51
CA THR A 82 7.24 -23.67 8.95
C THR A 82 6.34 -23.16 10.06
N ALA A 83 5.08 -23.56 10.03
CA ALA A 83 4.12 -23.29 11.07
C ALA A 83 3.17 -24.50 11.21
N ASP A 84 3.07 -25.07 12.40
CA ASP A 84 2.26 -26.24 12.71
C ASP A 84 1.10 -25.85 13.64
N LEU A 85 -0.13 -25.89 13.12
CA LEU A 85 -1.32 -25.55 13.87
C LEU A 85 -1.87 -26.79 14.60
N THR A 86 -1.90 -26.73 15.94
CA THR A 86 -2.47 -27.78 16.78
C THR A 86 -3.69 -27.27 17.52
N GLU A 87 -4.82 -27.96 17.39
CA GLU A 87 -6.06 -27.63 18.07
C GLU A 87 -6.60 -28.81 18.88
N TRP A 88 -6.64 -28.64 20.20
CA TRP A 88 -7.29 -29.58 21.11
C TRP A 88 -8.72 -29.13 21.31
N ARG A 89 -9.69 -29.92 20.82
CA ARG A 89 -11.13 -29.62 20.76
C ARG A 89 -11.63 -28.64 21.83
N GLY A 90 -11.66 -27.34 21.49
CA GLY A 90 -12.26 -26.27 22.29
C GLY A 90 -11.43 -25.72 23.45
N ASP A 91 -10.26 -26.28 23.74
CA ASP A 91 -9.47 -25.90 24.92
C ASP A 91 -8.27 -25.01 24.57
N VAL A 92 -7.39 -25.49 23.68
CA VAL A 92 -6.12 -24.81 23.36
C VAL A 92 -5.82 -24.91 21.88
N VAL A 93 -5.53 -23.76 21.27
CA VAL A 93 -4.99 -23.64 19.91
C VAL A 93 -3.54 -23.17 20.03
N LYS A 94 -2.62 -23.83 19.32
CA LYS A 94 -1.20 -23.48 19.27
C LYS A 94 -0.73 -23.41 17.82
N SER A 95 0.21 -22.51 17.55
CA SER A 95 0.99 -22.51 16.31
C SER A 95 2.46 -22.54 16.69
N ASP A 96 3.09 -23.70 16.54
CA ASP A 96 4.55 -23.85 16.62
C ASP A 96 5.14 -23.37 15.30
N TRP A 97 6.19 -22.56 15.34
CA TRP A 97 6.77 -21.99 14.12
C TRP A 97 8.29 -22.01 14.13
N ALA A 98 8.88 -22.08 12.95
CA ALA A 98 10.31 -21.90 12.74
C ALA A 98 10.61 -21.15 11.44
N LEU A 99 11.63 -20.30 11.48
CA LEU A 99 12.12 -19.51 10.36
C LEU A 99 13.59 -19.80 10.12
N SER A 100 13.96 -19.94 8.85
CA SER A 100 15.34 -19.82 8.39
C SER A 100 15.51 -18.48 7.67
N LEU A 101 16.44 -17.67 8.17
CA LEU A 101 16.66 -16.31 7.72
C LEU A 101 18.10 -16.17 7.20
N ASN A 102 18.29 -15.52 6.06
CA ASN A 102 19.61 -15.14 5.56
C ASN A 102 19.86 -13.65 5.81
N ARG A 103 20.82 -13.33 6.67
CA ARG A 103 21.15 -11.95 7.05
C ARG A 103 21.85 -11.23 5.91
N LEU A 104 21.18 -10.19 5.40
CA LEU A 104 21.71 -9.31 4.35
C LEU A 104 22.68 -8.28 4.95
N GLY A 105 22.38 -7.81 6.16
CA GLY A 105 23.27 -6.97 6.96
C GLY A 105 22.52 -6.12 7.98
N ALA A 106 23.28 -5.48 8.86
CA ALA A 106 22.76 -4.46 9.78
C ALA A 106 22.58 -3.10 9.07
N GLN A 107 21.93 -2.14 9.73
CA GLN A 107 21.75 -0.77 9.23
C GLN A 107 23.06 -0.10 8.79
N SER A 108 24.18 -0.38 9.46
CA SER A 108 25.49 0.18 9.13
C SER A 108 26.17 -0.51 7.93
N GLU A 109 25.77 -1.74 7.60
CA GLU A 109 26.40 -2.59 6.57
C GLU A 109 25.66 -2.54 5.22
N THR A 110 24.40 -2.12 5.23
CA THR A 110 23.49 -2.26 4.09
C THR A 110 22.80 -0.94 3.75
N ASP A 111 22.75 -0.65 2.46
CA ASP A 111 21.79 0.28 1.86
C ASP A 111 20.66 -0.51 1.20
N LEU A 112 19.50 0.12 1.10
CA LEU A 112 18.37 -0.36 0.35
C LEU A 112 18.32 0.35 -0.99
N GLN A 113 18.13 -0.43 -2.05
CA GLN A 113 17.95 0.08 -3.40
C GLN A 113 16.50 -0.10 -3.84
N SER A 114 15.84 1.01 -4.13
CA SER A 114 14.53 1.05 -4.76
C SER A 114 14.71 0.92 -6.27
N ARG A 115 14.48 -0.28 -6.80
CA ARG A 115 14.54 -0.53 -8.24
C ARG A 115 13.24 -0.08 -8.89
N LEU A 116 13.27 1.16 -9.40
CA LEU A 116 12.16 1.80 -10.09
C LEU A 116 12.16 1.42 -11.58
N THR A 117 11.72 0.19 -11.88
CA THR A 117 11.67 -0.32 -13.25
C THR A 117 10.34 -0.02 -13.91
N GLY A 118 10.37 0.62 -15.07
CA GLY A 118 9.17 0.89 -15.85
C GLY A 118 9.33 2.11 -16.75
N ALA A 119 8.30 2.36 -17.54
CA ALA A 119 8.11 3.58 -18.31
C ALA A 119 6.93 4.37 -17.74
N THR A 120 6.80 5.61 -18.17
CA THR A 120 5.61 6.42 -17.89
C THR A 120 4.40 5.75 -18.55
N ARG A 121 3.23 5.88 -17.92
CA ARG A 121 1.96 5.37 -18.43
C ARG A 121 1.71 5.98 -19.81
N VAL A 122 1.43 5.11 -20.78
CA VAL A 122 0.90 5.54 -22.08
C VAL A 122 -0.41 6.26 -21.81
N ASN A 123 -0.52 7.50 -22.28
CA ASN A 123 -1.69 8.34 -22.06
C ASN A 123 -2.10 9.05 -23.35
N GLN A 124 -3.39 9.37 -23.45
CA GLN A 124 -3.99 9.99 -24.64
C GLN A 124 -3.83 11.51 -24.69
N TYR A 125 -3.08 12.07 -23.74
CA TYR A 125 -2.85 13.51 -23.57
C TYR A 125 -1.44 13.95 -23.97
N SER A 126 -0.58 13.02 -24.41
CA SER A 126 0.84 13.27 -24.77
C SER A 126 1.70 13.86 -23.62
N LEU A 127 1.38 13.48 -22.38
CA LEU A 127 2.06 13.98 -21.19
C LEU A 127 3.18 13.03 -20.74
N MET A 128 4.27 13.59 -20.21
CA MET A 128 5.40 12.78 -19.73
C MET A 128 5.23 12.31 -18.28
N GLY A 129 4.43 13.00 -17.47
CA GLY A 129 4.35 12.77 -16.03
C GLY A 129 5.65 13.14 -15.28
N GLU A 130 5.68 12.86 -13.97
CA GLU A 130 6.82 13.14 -13.09
C GLU A 130 7.14 11.95 -12.20
N ARG A 131 8.32 11.34 -12.41
CA ARG A 131 8.77 10.22 -11.56
C ARG A 131 8.97 10.71 -10.13
N TRP A 132 8.48 9.92 -9.19
CA TRP A 132 8.55 10.21 -7.78
C TRP A 132 8.81 8.93 -6.99
N HIS A 133 9.29 9.08 -5.76
CA HIS A 133 9.58 7.96 -4.87
C HIS A 133 9.54 8.44 -3.41
N ALA A 134 9.02 7.60 -2.52
CA ALA A 134 8.94 7.88 -1.10
C ALA A 134 9.51 6.70 -0.32
N PRO A 135 10.73 6.80 0.23
CA PRO A 135 11.25 5.81 1.17
C PRO A 135 10.47 5.85 2.52
N PRO A 136 10.67 4.88 3.43
CA PRO A 136 10.09 4.89 4.77
C PRO A 136 10.38 6.17 5.54
N ILE A 137 9.54 6.47 6.52
CA ILE A 137 9.88 7.50 7.52
C ILE A 137 11.14 7.06 8.27
N GLY A 138 12.07 7.98 8.53
CA GLY A 138 13.37 7.67 9.16
C GLY A 138 14.48 7.25 8.19
N HIS A 139 14.25 7.28 6.87
CA HIS A 139 15.31 7.03 5.90
C HIS A 139 16.39 8.14 5.93
N TYR A 140 17.59 7.80 5.45
CA TYR A 140 18.72 8.73 5.33
C TYR A 140 19.59 8.40 4.12
N GLY A 141 20.52 9.29 3.76
CA GLY A 141 21.51 9.02 2.70
C GLY A 141 20.91 8.79 1.30
N TYR A 142 19.81 9.47 0.97
CA TYR A 142 19.11 9.27 -0.30
C TYR A 142 19.98 9.69 -1.50
N TYR A 143 20.31 8.71 -2.36
CA TYR A 143 21.25 8.84 -3.46
C TYR A 143 20.62 8.44 -4.80
N THR A 144 20.78 9.29 -5.82
CA THR A 144 20.26 9.08 -7.18
C THR A 144 21.28 9.43 -8.26
N GLY A 145 22.56 9.20 -8.00
CA GLY A 145 23.63 9.54 -8.96
C GLY A 145 24.12 10.98 -8.80
N SER A 146 24.33 11.67 -9.92
CA SER A 146 24.86 13.04 -9.98
C SER A 146 23.81 14.15 -9.89
N SER A 147 22.53 13.79 -9.91
CA SER A 147 21.40 14.72 -9.80
C SER A 147 20.69 14.57 -8.46
N ASN A 148 20.26 15.70 -7.89
CA ASN A 148 19.46 15.76 -6.66
C ASN A 148 17.98 16.00 -7.02
N PRO A 149 17.08 15.04 -6.76
CA PRO A 149 15.66 15.22 -6.91
C PRO A 149 15.17 16.31 -5.96
N SER A 150 14.13 17.03 -6.37
CA SER A 150 13.42 17.90 -5.42
C SER A 150 12.71 17.03 -4.38
N SER A 151 12.45 17.57 -3.19
CA SER A 151 11.73 16.84 -2.15
C SER A 151 10.64 17.70 -1.53
N MET A 152 9.66 17.03 -0.94
CA MET A 152 8.61 17.63 -0.13
C MET A 152 8.27 16.70 1.03
N THR A 153 7.56 17.23 2.02
CA THR A 153 7.08 16.45 3.16
C THR A 153 5.56 16.39 3.14
N ARG A 154 5.01 15.20 3.38
CA ARG A 154 3.58 14.96 3.58
C ARG A 154 3.40 14.45 5.01
N THR A 155 2.57 15.12 5.80
CA THR A 155 2.20 14.63 7.14
C THR A 155 1.04 13.66 7.01
N GLY A 156 1.26 12.41 7.42
CA GLY A 156 0.26 11.36 7.55
C GLY A 156 0.00 10.98 9.00
N GLU A 157 -0.80 9.95 9.19
CA GLU A 157 -1.12 9.35 10.50
C GLU A 157 0.14 8.84 11.21
N ASP A 158 1.04 8.20 10.47
CA ASP A 158 2.30 7.65 11.00
C ASP A 158 3.41 8.70 11.20
N GLY A 159 3.17 9.96 10.81
CA GLY A 159 4.13 11.04 10.88
C GLY A 159 4.49 11.66 9.52
N ALA A 160 5.61 12.37 9.49
CA ALA A 160 6.05 13.13 8.31
C ALA A 160 6.87 12.26 7.36
N ILE A 161 6.33 11.98 6.17
CA ILE A 161 7.02 11.22 5.11
C ILE A 161 7.60 12.16 4.06
N THR A 162 8.84 11.88 3.64
CA THR A 162 9.50 12.63 2.56
C THR A 162 9.20 11.99 1.22
N VAL A 163 8.80 12.80 0.24
CA VAL A 163 8.57 12.39 -1.14
C VAL A 163 9.57 13.09 -2.03
N TYR A 164 10.37 12.31 -2.75
CA TYR A 164 11.30 12.79 -3.78
C TYR A 164 10.60 12.85 -5.12
N ARG A 165 10.84 13.93 -5.86
CA ARG A 165 10.19 14.28 -7.12
C ARG A 165 11.22 14.58 -8.20
N GLY A 166 10.91 14.20 -9.43
CA GLY A 166 11.85 14.30 -10.55
C GLY A 166 12.97 13.26 -10.46
N VAL A 167 12.66 12.05 -9.98
CA VAL A 167 13.66 10.98 -9.87
C VAL A 167 14.16 10.59 -11.27
N PRO A 168 15.48 10.58 -11.53
CA PRO A 168 16.03 10.29 -12.85
C PRO A 168 15.64 8.90 -13.35
N ALA A 169 15.32 8.79 -14.64
CA ALA A 169 14.90 7.52 -15.21
C ALA A 169 16.01 6.46 -15.28
N THR A 170 17.27 6.89 -15.27
CA THR A 170 18.46 6.05 -15.42
C THR A 170 19.05 5.56 -14.10
N PHE A 171 18.49 5.98 -12.95
CA PHE A 171 19.00 5.63 -11.63
C PHE A 171 17.93 4.99 -10.75
N SER A 172 18.31 3.94 -10.03
CA SER A 172 17.52 3.35 -8.94
C SER A 172 17.99 3.95 -7.61
N PRO A 173 17.15 4.69 -6.89
CA PRO A 173 17.53 5.34 -5.64
C PRO A 173 18.13 4.35 -4.63
N ARG A 174 19.15 4.80 -3.89
CA ARG A 174 19.72 4.08 -2.75
C ARG A 174 19.57 4.91 -1.49
N TRP A 175 19.31 4.28 -0.36
CA TRP A 175 19.09 4.95 0.91
C TRP A 175 19.31 3.98 2.08
N GLY A 176 19.64 4.52 3.24
CA GLY A 176 19.70 3.78 4.50
C GLY A 176 18.40 3.95 5.29
N CYS A 177 18.08 2.99 6.14
CA CYS A 177 16.97 3.08 7.10
C CYS A 177 17.24 2.09 8.24
N ASP A 178 16.98 2.50 9.47
CA ASP A 178 17.00 1.59 10.62
C ASP A 178 15.90 0.53 10.43
N PRO A 179 16.18 -0.78 10.63
CA PRO A 179 15.16 -1.82 10.58
C PRO A 179 13.93 -1.54 11.45
N THR A 180 14.09 -0.82 12.56
CA THR A 180 12.98 -0.40 13.45
C THR A 180 12.07 0.66 12.83
N ASP A 181 12.59 1.49 11.92
CA ASP A 181 11.86 2.58 11.27
C ASP A 181 11.26 2.15 9.92
N TYR A 182 11.76 1.09 9.29
CA TYR A 182 11.38 0.68 7.92
C TYR A 182 9.86 0.51 7.71
N MET A 183 9.14 0.13 8.76
CA MET A 183 7.69 -0.08 8.71
C MET A 183 6.86 1.19 8.90
N GLN A 184 7.48 2.34 9.19
CA GLN A 184 6.80 3.62 9.34
C GLN A 184 6.41 4.21 7.97
N GLY A 185 5.16 4.67 7.85
CA GLY A 185 4.62 5.17 6.58
C GLY A 185 4.44 4.06 5.52
N ARG A 186 4.42 2.79 5.92
CA ARG A 186 4.18 1.66 5.01
C ARG A 186 2.76 1.69 4.44
N VAL A 187 2.59 1.02 3.31
CA VAL A 187 1.27 0.64 2.83
C VAL A 187 0.85 -0.65 3.54
N ARG A 188 -0.38 -0.67 4.06
CA ARG A 188 -0.98 -1.79 4.77
C ARG A 188 -2.34 -2.13 4.18
N PHE A 189 -2.64 -3.43 4.15
CA PHE A 189 -3.98 -3.92 3.90
C PHE A 189 -4.45 -4.73 5.10
N LEU A 190 -5.61 -4.36 5.64
CA LEU A 190 -6.25 -5.06 6.73
C LEU A 190 -7.49 -5.76 6.21
N SER A 191 -7.74 -6.96 6.72
CA SER A 191 -8.96 -7.74 6.53
C SER A 191 -9.48 -8.15 7.89
N ALA A 192 -10.74 -7.81 8.20
CA ALA A 192 -11.35 -8.05 9.51
C ALA A 192 -10.51 -7.50 10.69
N GLY A 193 -9.93 -6.30 10.52
CA GLY A 193 -9.06 -5.66 11.52
C GLY A 193 -7.63 -6.21 11.60
N ILE A 194 -7.26 -7.21 10.81
CA ILE A 194 -5.94 -7.87 10.84
C ILE A 194 -5.10 -7.42 9.66
N GLU A 195 -3.90 -6.89 9.92
CA GLU A 195 -2.93 -6.56 8.86
C GLU A 195 -2.36 -7.84 8.25
N LEU A 196 -2.51 -7.98 6.93
CA LEU A 196 -2.04 -9.16 6.19
C LEU A 196 -0.62 -9.00 5.68
N THR A 197 0.10 -10.11 5.56
CA THR A 197 1.40 -10.24 4.84
C THR A 197 1.24 -11.13 3.61
N GLY A 198 2.05 -10.91 2.57
CA GLY A 198 1.94 -11.68 1.32
C GLY A 198 0.54 -11.61 0.67
N CYS A 199 0.19 -12.61 -0.15
CA CYS A 199 -1.01 -12.55 -1.01
C CYS A 199 -2.01 -13.68 -0.78
N ASP A 200 -1.61 -14.77 -0.10
CA ASP A 200 -2.38 -16.01 -0.02
C ASP A 200 -3.28 -16.05 1.22
N HIS A 201 -4.23 -15.12 1.28
CA HIS A 201 -5.15 -14.95 2.42
C HIS A 201 -6.60 -14.85 2.00
N GLU A 202 -7.48 -15.43 2.83
CA GLU A 202 -8.89 -15.10 2.77
C GLU A 202 -9.11 -13.64 3.21
N CYS A 203 -9.81 -12.89 2.38
CA CYS A 203 -10.08 -11.47 2.63
C CYS A 203 -11.57 -11.22 2.81
N SER A 204 -11.92 -10.45 3.84
CA SER A 204 -13.28 -10.03 4.10
C SER A 204 -13.78 -9.09 2.99
N THR A 205 -15.01 -9.34 2.52
CA THR A 205 -15.66 -8.52 1.48
C THR A 205 -16.34 -7.27 2.04
N THR A 206 -16.53 -7.20 3.36
CA THR A 206 -17.28 -6.15 4.05
C THR A 206 -16.46 -5.38 5.08
N ASP A 207 -15.34 -5.93 5.53
CA ASP A 207 -14.46 -5.33 6.53
C ASP A 207 -13.01 -5.41 6.05
N TRP A 208 -12.57 -4.37 5.35
CA TRP A 208 -11.22 -4.27 4.82
C TRP A 208 -10.75 -2.82 4.83
N GLN A 209 -9.44 -2.62 4.82
CA GLN A 209 -8.83 -1.30 4.79
C GLN A 209 -7.55 -1.33 3.96
N LEU A 210 -7.40 -0.39 3.02
CA LEU A 210 -6.17 -0.16 2.28
C LEU A 210 -5.62 1.23 2.63
N SER A 211 -4.46 1.32 3.27
CA SER A 211 -3.93 2.59 3.78
C SER A 211 -2.42 2.73 3.58
N ASN A 212 -1.94 3.96 3.42
CA ASN A 212 -0.52 4.32 3.45
C ASN A 212 -0.23 5.43 4.47
N GLY A 213 -1.14 5.66 5.42
CA GLY A 213 -1.08 6.74 6.40
C GLY A 213 -1.42 8.14 5.85
N LEU A 214 -1.50 8.33 4.54
CA LEU A 214 -1.89 9.60 3.89
C LEU A 214 -3.27 9.53 3.22
N VAL A 215 -3.55 8.38 2.62
CA VAL A 215 -4.81 7.98 2.00
C VAL A 215 -5.23 6.68 2.66
N ASN A 216 -6.52 6.57 2.90
CA ASN A 216 -7.15 5.38 3.45
C ASN A 216 -8.40 5.06 2.61
N VAL A 217 -8.55 3.81 2.19
CA VAL A 217 -9.73 3.34 1.46
C VAL A 217 -10.40 2.26 2.27
N VAL A 218 -11.69 2.46 2.56
CA VAL A 218 -12.52 1.55 3.36
C VAL A 218 -13.88 1.33 2.68
N PRO A 219 -14.58 0.22 2.97
CA PRO A 219 -15.94 0.02 2.52
C PRO A 219 -16.87 1.09 3.13
N SER A 220 -17.97 1.38 2.44
CA SER A 220 -18.98 2.33 2.90
C SER A 220 -20.38 1.76 2.73
N ALA A 221 -21.29 2.06 3.67
CA ALA A 221 -22.70 1.75 3.51
C ALA A 221 -23.42 2.70 2.53
N SER A 222 -22.82 3.88 2.27
CA SER A 222 -23.43 4.96 1.48
C SER A 222 -22.79 5.12 0.09
N ALA A 223 -21.74 4.36 -0.21
CA ALA A 223 -21.00 4.43 -1.47
C ALA A 223 -20.20 3.13 -1.71
N SER A 224 -19.61 2.97 -2.89
CA SER A 224 -18.78 1.79 -3.18
C SER A 224 -17.45 1.83 -2.42
N LEU A 225 -16.90 3.03 -2.21
CA LEU A 225 -15.63 3.30 -1.54
C LEU A 225 -15.76 4.57 -0.70
N ASP A 226 -15.23 4.57 0.53
CA ASP A 226 -14.85 5.81 1.22
C ASP A 226 -13.35 6.00 1.08
N VAL A 227 -12.96 7.02 0.31
CA VAL A 227 -11.55 7.41 0.14
C VAL A 227 -11.29 8.58 1.06
N GLN A 228 -10.54 8.32 2.11
CA GLN A 228 -10.21 9.27 3.16
C GLN A 228 -8.79 9.80 2.97
N ALA A 229 -8.59 11.07 3.29
CA ALA A 229 -7.29 11.71 3.28
C ALA A 229 -6.90 12.18 4.69
N TYR A 230 -5.66 11.93 5.10
CA TYR A 230 -5.13 12.48 6.35
C TYR A 230 -4.64 13.90 6.13
N THR A 231 -5.40 14.88 6.60
CA THR A 231 -5.10 16.32 6.50
C THR A 231 -5.53 17.08 7.75
N GLY A 232 -4.71 18.04 8.17
CA GLY A 232 -4.99 18.85 9.37
C GLY A 232 -5.12 18.01 10.66
N GLY A 233 -4.35 16.92 10.77
CA GLY A 233 -4.32 16.05 11.96
C GLY A 233 -5.46 15.05 12.06
N GLY A 234 -6.20 14.77 10.99
CA GLY A 234 -7.23 13.73 11.01
C GLY A 234 -7.69 13.28 9.62
N TRP A 235 -8.44 12.18 9.60
CA TRP A 235 -9.02 11.61 8.39
C TRP A 235 -10.22 12.43 7.89
N ARG A 236 -10.23 12.73 6.58
CA ARG A 236 -11.30 13.46 5.89
C ARG A 236 -11.89 12.57 4.79
N SER A 237 -13.13 12.14 4.96
CA SER A 237 -13.83 11.25 4.03
C SER A 237 -14.25 11.92 2.73
N LYS A 238 -14.19 11.14 1.64
CA LYS A 238 -14.80 11.47 0.36
C LYS A 238 -15.38 10.19 -0.25
N LEU A 239 -16.70 10.17 -0.39
CA LEU A 239 -17.44 8.99 -0.82
C LEU A 239 -17.52 8.86 -2.34
N TRP A 240 -17.08 7.71 -2.87
CA TRP A 240 -17.03 7.40 -4.30
C TRP A 240 -17.91 6.19 -4.65
N GLN A 241 -18.65 6.32 -5.73
CA GLN A 241 -19.46 5.26 -6.32
C GLN A 241 -18.77 4.73 -7.58
N VAL A 242 -18.66 3.40 -7.62
CA VAL A 242 -18.18 2.64 -8.78
C VAL A 242 -19.39 2.09 -9.51
N PHE A 243 -19.41 2.25 -10.83
CA PHE A 243 -20.51 1.82 -11.67
C PHE A 243 -20.09 0.66 -12.58
N SER A 244 -20.88 -0.40 -12.58
CA SER A 244 -20.70 -1.55 -13.47
C SER A 244 -21.20 -1.28 -14.89
N GLY A 245 -22.07 -0.29 -15.08
CA GLY A 245 -22.61 0.21 -16.34
C GLY A 245 -23.19 1.62 -16.12
N ALA A 246 -23.82 2.23 -17.13
CA ALA A 246 -24.21 3.65 -17.09
C ALA A 246 -25.04 4.11 -15.86
N SER A 247 -25.82 3.21 -15.25
CA SER A 247 -26.70 3.53 -14.11
C SER A 247 -26.62 2.55 -12.94
N THR A 248 -25.80 1.51 -13.04
CA THR A 248 -25.78 0.41 -12.04
C THR A 248 -24.57 0.55 -11.12
N THR A 249 -24.81 1.07 -9.91
CA THR A 249 -23.80 1.20 -8.85
C THR A 249 -23.44 -0.17 -8.27
N VAL A 250 -22.15 -0.37 -7.98
CA VAL A 250 -21.67 -1.52 -7.21
C VAL A 250 -21.83 -1.22 -5.73
N THR A 251 -22.72 -1.91 -5.04
CA THR A 251 -23.01 -1.71 -3.60
C THR A 251 -22.34 -2.74 -2.71
N SER A 252 -21.83 -3.84 -3.27
CA SER A 252 -21.11 -4.88 -2.54
C SER A 252 -20.17 -5.65 -3.46
N TRP A 253 -19.16 -6.29 -2.87
CA TRP A 253 -18.20 -7.16 -3.55
C TRP A 253 -18.45 -8.61 -3.18
N ASP A 254 -18.23 -9.52 -4.13
CA ASP A 254 -18.43 -10.96 -3.92
C ASP A 254 -17.14 -11.66 -3.49
N ALA A 255 -15.96 -11.09 -3.83
CA ALA A 255 -14.66 -11.57 -3.39
C ALA A 255 -13.62 -10.44 -3.37
N VAL A 256 -12.63 -10.57 -2.48
CA VAL A 256 -11.46 -9.70 -2.34
C VAL A 256 -10.22 -10.58 -2.36
N ASN A 257 -9.18 -10.20 -3.11
CA ASN A 257 -7.91 -10.92 -3.17
C ASN A 257 -6.75 -9.92 -3.17
N VAL A 258 -5.71 -10.19 -2.39
CA VAL A 258 -4.48 -9.40 -2.43
C VAL A 258 -3.63 -9.87 -3.61
N LEU A 259 -3.21 -8.94 -4.47
CA LEU A 259 -2.40 -9.24 -5.67
C LEU A 259 -0.92 -8.93 -5.47
N HIS A 260 -0.61 -7.98 -4.59
CA HIS A 260 0.74 -7.52 -4.27
C HIS A 260 0.71 -6.91 -2.87
N ASN A 261 1.66 -7.24 -1.99
CA ASN A 261 1.61 -6.81 -0.58
C ASN A 261 2.99 -6.50 0.00
N GLU A 262 3.63 -5.45 -0.51
CA GLU A 262 4.91 -4.97 0.01
C GLU A 262 4.69 -3.68 0.83
N PRO A 263 5.58 -3.34 1.77
CA PRO A 263 5.50 -2.07 2.51
C PRO A 263 5.50 -0.82 1.62
N GLU A 264 6.04 -0.91 0.41
CA GLU A 264 6.13 0.16 -0.58
C GLU A 264 4.83 0.32 -1.37
N ALA A 265 4.13 -0.79 -1.64
CA ALA A 265 2.91 -0.79 -2.44
C ALA A 265 2.05 -2.02 -2.14
N VAL A 266 0.74 -1.82 -2.09
CA VAL A 266 -0.24 -2.91 -1.96
C VAL A 266 -1.28 -2.78 -3.07
N SER A 267 -1.59 -3.91 -3.72
CA SER A 267 -2.62 -4.01 -4.75
C SER A 267 -3.65 -5.06 -4.38
N VAL A 268 -4.93 -4.71 -4.45
CA VAL A 268 -6.05 -5.55 -4.05
C VAL A 268 -7.08 -5.60 -5.17
N ARG A 269 -7.62 -6.79 -5.45
CA ARG A 269 -8.65 -7.03 -6.46
C ARG A 269 -9.98 -7.35 -5.79
N PHE A 270 -10.98 -6.56 -6.15
CA PHE A 270 -12.38 -6.78 -5.84
C PHE A 270 -13.08 -7.41 -7.05
N THR A 271 -13.93 -8.40 -6.80
CA THR A 271 -14.71 -9.06 -7.84
C THR A 271 -16.19 -8.88 -7.57
N LYS A 272 -16.95 -8.53 -8.61
CA LYS A 272 -18.41 -8.52 -8.61
C LYS A 272 -18.95 -9.37 -9.76
N SER A 273 -19.81 -10.32 -9.46
CA SER A 273 -20.50 -11.13 -10.44
C SER A 273 -21.53 -10.29 -11.19
N LEU A 274 -21.55 -10.42 -12.50
CA LEU A 274 -22.53 -9.81 -13.39
C LEU A 274 -23.29 -10.93 -14.12
N SER A 275 -24.47 -10.61 -14.65
CA SER A 275 -25.21 -11.53 -15.52
C SER A 275 -25.34 -10.90 -16.90
N PRO A 276 -24.55 -11.31 -17.90
CA PRO A 276 -23.42 -12.25 -17.83
C PRO A 276 -22.09 -11.59 -17.38
N GLY A 277 -21.17 -12.40 -16.87
CA GLY A 277 -19.75 -12.03 -16.70
C GLY A 277 -19.36 -11.58 -15.30
N ARG A 278 -18.29 -10.78 -15.21
CA ARG A 278 -17.73 -10.26 -13.96
C ARG A 278 -17.18 -8.86 -14.18
N LEU A 279 -17.23 -8.06 -13.12
CA LEU A 279 -16.52 -6.80 -12.98
C LEU A 279 -15.35 -7.02 -12.00
N TYR A 280 -14.18 -6.50 -12.35
CA TYR A 280 -13.05 -6.43 -11.44
C TYR A 280 -12.67 -4.98 -11.21
N LEU A 281 -12.43 -4.64 -9.94
CA LEU A 281 -11.80 -3.40 -9.55
C LEU A 281 -10.48 -3.75 -8.88
N ASP A 282 -9.38 -3.29 -9.46
CA ASP A 282 -8.07 -3.37 -8.84
C ASP A 282 -7.75 -2.01 -8.22
N LEU A 283 -7.42 -1.98 -6.93
CA LEU A 283 -6.95 -0.79 -6.23
C LEU A 283 -5.48 -0.97 -5.86
N THR A 284 -4.65 0.00 -6.18
CA THR A 284 -3.23 0.03 -5.80
C THR A 284 -2.93 1.29 -5.02
N LEU A 285 -2.31 1.14 -3.86
CA LEU A 285 -1.83 2.25 -3.05
C LEU A 285 -0.33 2.12 -2.83
N ARG A 286 0.36 3.26 -2.77
CA ARG A 286 1.82 3.33 -2.69
C ARG A 286 2.25 4.22 -1.54
N ARG A 287 3.39 3.91 -0.94
CA ARG A 287 3.99 4.70 0.13
C ARG A 287 4.13 6.15 -0.34
N GLY A 288 3.75 7.09 0.53
CA GLY A 288 3.85 8.51 0.23
C GLY A 288 2.81 9.07 -0.74
N SER A 289 1.97 8.27 -1.42
CA SER A 289 0.96 8.76 -2.37
C SER A 289 -0.18 9.56 -1.71
N ARG A 290 -0.70 10.57 -2.42
CA ARG A 290 -1.94 11.32 -2.09
C ARG A 290 -3.17 10.84 -2.86
N PHE A 291 -3.01 9.76 -3.62
CA PHE A 291 -4.09 9.15 -4.39
C PHE A 291 -3.99 7.62 -4.35
N VAL A 292 -5.13 6.95 -4.49
CA VAL A 292 -5.23 5.54 -4.80
C VAL A 292 -5.38 5.37 -6.31
N GLU A 293 -4.68 4.42 -6.90
CA GLU A 293 -4.80 4.04 -8.30
C GLU A 293 -5.89 2.98 -8.44
N GLY A 294 -6.69 3.07 -9.49
CA GLY A 294 -7.79 2.16 -9.77
C GLY A 294 -7.77 1.65 -11.21
N TYR A 295 -8.15 0.39 -11.39
CA TYR A 295 -8.42 -0.16 -12.71
C TYR A 295 -9.70 -0.98 -12.69
N LEU A 296 -10.73 -0.47 -13.36
CA LEU A 296 -12.02 -1.12 -13.51
C LEU A 296 -12.05 -1.87 -14.83
N ARG A 297 -12.45 -3.15 -14.83
CA ARG A 297 -12.53 -3.96 -16.04
C ARG A 297 -13.71 -4.93 -16.03
N ARG A 298 -14.26 -5.19 -17.22
CA ARG A 298 -15.33 -6.19 -17.45
C ARG A 298 -15.17 -6.86 -18.81
N GLY A 299 -15.85 -7.99 -19.00
CA GLY A 299 -15.72 -8.80 -20.22
C GLY A 299 -16.45 -8.25 -21.46
N THR A 300 -17.36 -7.30 -21.29
CA THR A 300 -18.17 -6.71 -22.37
C THR A 300 -18.17 -5.19 -22.28
N ALA A 301 -18.12 -4.50 -23.42
CA ALA A 301 -18.07 -3.05 -23.46
C ALA A 301 -19.34 -2.42 -22.89
N ASP A 302 -19.18 -1.41 -22.03
CA ASP A 302 -20.27 -0.64 -21.43
C ASP A 302 -19.75 0.77 -21.06
N THR A 303 -20.58 1.58 -20.41
CA THR A 303 -20.16 2.82 -19.77
C THR A 303 -19.63 2.53 -18.37
N LEU A 304 -18.32 2.65 -18.19
CA LEU A 304 -17.64 2.54 -16.91
C LEU A 304 -17.51 3.92 -16.26
N GLN A 305 -17.83 4.04 -14.98
CA GLN A 305 -17.81 5.33 -14.28
C GLN A 305 -17.34 5.18 -12.84
N VAL A 306 -16.64 6.20 -12.38
CA VAL A 306 -16.31 6.40 -10.95
C VAL A 306 -16.58 7.86 -10.63
N ARG A 307 -17.50 8.11 -9.70
CA ARG A 307 -17.96 9.47 -9.37
C ARG A 307 -18.32 9.63 -7.91
N LEU A 308 -18.39 10.86 -7.44
CA LEU A 308 -18.77 11.16 -6.07
C LEU A 308 -20.22 10.75 -5.80
N ALA A 309 -20.45 10.23 -4.59
CA ALA A 309 -21.80 9.92 -4.10
C ALA A 309 -22.65 11.18 -3.90
N THR A 310 -22.00 12.27 -3.46
CA THR A 310 -22.62 13.59 -3.32
C THR A 310 -22.04 14.53 -4.37
N MET A 311 -22.91 15.19 -5.13
CA MET A 311 -22.47 16.15 -6.15
C MET A 311 -21.66 17.29 -5.54
N GLU A 312 -20.51 17.57 -6.14
CA GLU A 312 -19.66 18.72 -5.81
C GLU A 312 -19.30 19.47 -7.10
N ASN A 313 -19.40 20.80 -7.07
CA ASN A 313 -19.03 21.64 -8.21
C ASN A 313 -17.55 21.42 -8.56
N ASN A 314 -17.28 21.15 -9.83
CA ASN A 314 -15.97 20.73 -10.28
C ASN A 314 -15.58 21.38 -11.61
N THR A 315 -14.30 21.30 -11.89
CA THR A 315 -13.67 21.85 -13.08
C THR A 315 -12.63 20.87 -13.60
N ALA A 316 -12.36 20.95 -14.90
CA ALA A 316 -11.30 20.23 -15.58
C ALA A 316 -10.39 21.25 -16.29
N PRO A 317 -9.08 21.00 -16.38
CA PRO A 317 -8.22 21.77 -17.28
C PRO A 317 -8.68 21.57 -18.73
N ALA A 318 -8.30 22.48 -19.62
CA ALA A 318 -8.70 22.42 -21.03
C ALA A 318 -8.29 21.11 -21.73
N SER A 319 -7.20 20.49 -21.27
CA SER A 319 -6.70 19.20 -21.77
C SER A 319 -7.47 17.99 -21.24
N GLY A 320 -8.36 18.13 -20.24
CA GLY A 320 -9.32 17.10 -19.82
C GLY A 320 -8.75 15.88 -19.10
N GLU A 321 -7.52 15.95 -18.58
CA GLU A 321 -6.79 14.83 -17.95
C GLU A 321 -7.21 14.49 -16.51
N TYR A 322 -7.86 15.43 -15.83
CA TYR A 322 -8.34 15.28 -14.46
C TYR A 322 -9.52 16.21 -14.20
N VAL A 323 -10.26 15.94 -13.13
CA VAL A 323 -11.34 16.75 -12.59
C VAL A 323 -11.01 17.02 -11.13
N THR A 324 -11.18 18.26 -10.70
CA THR A 324 -11.00 18.67 -9.31
C THR A 324 -12.13 19.57 -8.85
N ALA A 325 -12.38 19.64 -7.55
CA ALA A 325 -13.36 20.58 -7.00
C ALA A 325 -13.02 22.02 -7.40
N SER A 326 -14.05 22.82 -7.69
CA SER A 326 -13.87 24.24 -8.04
C SER A 326 -13.54 25.11 -6.82
N ALA A 327 -13.92 24.65 -5.62
CA ALA A 327 -13.69 25.32 -4.36
C ALA A 327 -13.12 24.34 -3.32
N ASN A 328 -12.52 24.89 -2.26
CA ASN A 328 -12.05 24.08 -1.14
C ASN A 328 -13.25 23.57 -0.33
N ASP A 329 -13.15 22.37 0.22
CA ASP A 329 -14.06 21.84 1.22
C ASP A 329 -13.84 22.53 2.59
N ALA A 330 -14.66 22.15 3.58
CA ALA A 330 -14.57 22.69 4.94
C ALA A 330 -13.22 22.43 5.62
N ALA A 331 -12.44 21.45 5.15
CA ALA A 331 -11.10 21.13 5.63
C ALA A 331 -10.00 21.78 4.76
N GLY A 332 -10.36 22.67 3.83
CA GLY A 332 -9.43 23.37 2.96
C GLY A 332 -8.92 22.54 1.77
N ASN A 333 -9.45 21.35 1.52
CA ASN A 333 -8.95 20.43 0.49
C ASN A 333 -9.83 20.43 -0.76
N ARG A 334 -9.35 19.82 -1.84
CA ARG A 334 -10.17 19.53 -3.03
C ARG A 334 -10.01 18.07 -3.40
N PHE A 335 -11.08 17.44 -3.86
CA PHE A 335 -10.93 16.12 -4.48
C PHE A 335 -10.20 16.26 -5.82
N ILE A 336 -9.53 15.20 -6.26
CA ILE A 336 -9.05 15.06 -7.62
C ILE A 336 -9.29 13.64 -8.11
N VAL A 337 -9.68 13.53 -9.38
CA VAL A 337 -9.84 12.27 -10.11
C VAL A 337 -9.37 12.46 -11.53
N GLY A 338 -8.74 11.45 -12.12
CA GLY A 338 -8.32 11.51 -13.51
C GLY A 338 -7.99 10.13 -14.05
N SER A 339 -7.54 10.08 -15.30
CA SER A 339 -7.21 8.85 -16.04
C SER A 339 -6.08 9.14 -17.02
N ALA A 340 -5.36 8.09 -17.46
CA ALA A 340 -4.46 8.19 -18.60
C ALA A 340 -5.23 8.14 -19.94
N SER A 341 -6.48 7.67 -19.91
CA SER A 341 -7.40 7.59 -21.04
C SER A 341 -8.29 8.84 -21.12
N ASN A 342 -8.67 9.26 -22.32
CA ASN A 342 -9.65 10.33 -22.54
C ASN A 342 -10.99 9.92 -21.95
N PHE A 343 -11.55 10.75 -21.07
CA PHE A 343 -12.82 10.49 -20.41
C PHE A 343 -13.72 11.72 -20.45
N THR A 344 -15.00 11.52 -20.15
CA THR A 344 -15.96 12.62 -19.96
C THR A 344 -16.08 12.95 -18.47
N PRO A 345 -15.79 14.18 -18.02
CA PRO A 345 -16.05 14.63 -16.66
C PRO A 345 -17.51 14.43 -16.27
N HIS A 346 -17.75 13.84 -15.11
CA HIS A 346 -19.11 13.65 -14.61
C HIS A 346 -19.59 14.87 -13.80
N ALA A 347 -20.84 15.32 -14.00
CA ALA A 347 -21.38 16.51 -13.34
C ALA A 347 -21.31 16.46 -11.80
N SER A 348 -21.49 15.28 -11.21
CA SER A 348 -21.34 15.05 -9.75
C SER A 348 -19.89 15.16 -9.23
N GLY A 349 -18.89 15.25 -10.11
CA GLY A 349 -17.48 15.03 -9.78
C GLY A 349 -17.12 13.57 -10.03
N GLY A 350 -16.11 13.30 -10.85
CA GLY A 350 -15.84 11.95 -11.34
C GLY A 350 -15.50 11.91 -12.83
N LEU A 351 -15.42 10.69 -13.33
CA LEU A 351 -15.17 10.39 -14.74
C LEU A 351 -16.11 9.29 -15.25
N SER A 352 -16.36 9.34 -16.56
CA SER A 352 -17.15 8.36 -17.30
C SER A 352 -16.47 8.06 -18.63
N LEU A 353 -16.38 6.78 -18.98
CA LEU A 353 -15.88 6.31 -20.26
C LEU A 353 -16.90 5.35 -20.88
N ALA A 354 -17.47 5.72 -22.02
CA ALA A 354 -18.46 4.93 -22.73
C ALA A 354 -17.82 3.88 -23.64
N ALA A 355 -18.56 2.81 -23.93
CA ALA A 355 -18.19 1.76 -24.88
C ALA A 355 -16.79 1.16 -24.64
N THR A 356 -16.42 0.92 -23.37
CA THR A 356 -15.12 0.37 -22.98
C THR A 356 -15.26 -0.90 -22.14
N THR A 357 -14.26 -1.76 -22.20
CA THR A 357 -14.10 -2.91 -21.29
C THR A 357 -13.18 -2.59 -20.11
N GLY A 358 -12.51 -1.43 -20.12
CA GLY A 358 -11.52 -1.04 -19.12
C GLY A 358 -11.49 0.46 -18.88
N LEU A 359 -11.24 0.85 -17.63
CA LEU A 359 -11.10 2.23 -17.20
C LEU A 359 -10.04 2.29 -16.10
N ASP A 360 -8.89 2.90 -16.42
CA ASP A 360 -7.89 3.29 -15.43
C ASP A 360 -8.27 4.63 -14.81
N PHE A 361 -7.98 4.82 -13.53
CA PHE A 361 -8.22 6.08 -12.84
C PHE A 361 -7.32 6.24 -11.63
N PHE A 362 -7.29 7.45 -11.08
CA PHE A 362 -6.81 7.70 -9.72
C PHE A 362 -7.84 8.52 -8.95
N LEU A 363 -7.97 8.28 -7.65
CA LEU A 363 -8.79 9.07 -6.73
C LEU A 363 -7.90 9.64 -5.64
N GLY A 364 -7.92 10.94 -5.42
CA GLY A 364 -7.03 11.55 -4.45
C GLY A 364 -7.51 12.89 -3.91
N VAL A 365 -6.58 13.54 -3.24
CA VAL A 365 -6.79 14.83 -2.58
C VAL A 365 -5.72 15.83 -2.98
N VAL A 366 -6.14 17.05 -3.30
CA VAL A 366 -5.27 18.23 -3.35
C VAL A 366 -5.27 18.82 -1.94
N ALA A 367 -4.31 18.42 -1.13
CA ALA A 367 -4.21 18.83 0.28
C ALA A 367 -3.92 20.33 0.37
N GLY A 368 -4.76 21.08 1.10
CA GLY A 368 -4.72 22.56 1.12
C GLY A 368 -5.35 23.22 -0.12
N GLY A 369 -5.92 22.44 -1.05
CA GLY A 369 -6.75 22.93 -2.14
C GLY A 369 -6.04 23.98 -3.00
N GLY A 370 -6.61 25.18 -3.09
CA GLY A 370 -6.03 26.29 -3.85
C GLY A 370 -4.66 26.79 -3.37
N THR A 371 -4.23 26.42 -2.16
CA THR A 371 -2.93 26.78 -1.57
C THR A 371 -2.07 25.54 -1.32
N ALA A 372 -2.29 24.47 -2.08
CA ALA A 372 -1.51 23.24 -1.95
C ALA A 372 -0.01 23.49 -2.09
N ALA A 373 0.79 22.76 -1.32
CA ALA A 373 2.23 22.74 -1.48
C ALA A 373 2.60 22.34 -2.92
N ALA A 374 3.77 22.78 -3.40
CA ALA A 374 4.17 22.61 -4.81
C ALA A 374 4.16 21.16 -5.33
N GLY A 375 4.16 20.15 -4.45
CA GLY A 375 4.05 18.74 -4.85
C GLY A 375 2.71 18.05 -4.57
N ASP A 376 1.72 18.79 -4.08
CA ASP A 376 0.34 18.34 -3.84
C ASP A 376 -0.69 19.09 -4.71
N GLY A 377 -0.24 19.97 -5.62
CA GLY A 377 -1.11 20.61 -6.61
C GLY A 377 -1.70 19.61 -7.60
N ALA A 378 -2.91 19.88 -8.09
CA ALA A 378 -3.69 18.95 -8.93
C ALA A 378 -2.91 18.41 -10.14
N THR A 379 -2.29 19.31 -10.91
CA THR A 379 -1.46 18.96 -12.08
C THR A 379 -0.28 18.05 -11.69
N VAL A 380 0.35 18.31 -10.55
CA VAL A 380 1.48 17.51 -10.09
C VAL A 380 1.05 16.12 -9.64
N LEU A 381 -0.10 15.99 -8.97
CA LEU A 381 -0.65 14.67 -8.61
C LEU A 381 -0.99 13.84 -9.85
N ARG A 382 -1.54 14.49 -10.90
CA ARG A 382 -1.73 13.84 -12.21
C ARG A 382 -0.41 13.39 -12.82
N ASP A 383 0.62 14.24 -12.78
CA ASP A 383 1.95 13.90 -13.31
C ASP A 383 2.59 12.74 -12.53
N GLN A 384 2.43 12.73 -11.20
CA GLN A 384 2.85 11.61 -10.34
C GLN A 384 2.12 10.32 -10.72
N TYR A 385 0.80 10.35 -10.94
CA TYR A 385 0.04 9.18 -11.42
C TYR A 385 0.59 8.64 -12.74
N LEU A 386 0.82 9.51 -13.73
CA LEU A 386 1.31 9.11 -15.05
C LEU A 386 2.72 8.51 -15.03
N ALA A 387 3.58 8.93 -14.11
CA ALA A 387 4.96 8.44 -14.03
C ALA A 387 5.22 7.52 -12.83
N THR A 388 4.14 7.00 -12.24
CA THR A 388 4.23 5.98 -11.21
C THR A 388 4.76 4.68 -11.81
N VAL A 389 5.82 4.13 -11.23
CA VAL A 389 6.48 2.90 -11.70
C VAL A 389 6.47 1.81 -10.63
N PRO A 390 6.46 0.53 -11.01
CA PRO A 390 6.73 -0.56 -10.09
C PRO A 390 8.04 -0.35 -9.33
N GLU A 391 8.01 -0.66 -8.05
CA GLU A 391 9.17 -0.63 -7.16
C GLU A 391 9.45 -2.05 -6.68
N ARG A 392 10.73 -2.38 -6.53
CA ARG A 392 11.21 -3.54 -5.78
C ARG A 392 12.40 -3.14 -4.94
N ILE A 393 12.43 -3.58 -3.70
CA ILE A 393 13.51 -3.29 -2.77
C ILE A 393 14.57 -4.40 -2.82
N TYR A 394 15.83 -3.98 -2.84
CA TYR A 394 16.99 -4.86 -2.74
C TYR A 394 17.93 -4.36 -1.65
N ALA A 395 18.46 -5.27 -0.83
CA ALA A 395 19.60 -4.96 0.01
C ALA A 395 20.87 -4.92 -0.84
N VAL A 396 21.65 -3.86 -0.68
CA VAL A 396 22.95 -3.66 -1.32
C VAL A 396 23.97 -3.40 -0.23
N ARG A 397 25.10 -4.09 -0.28
CA ARG A 397 26.19 -3.86 0.66
C ARG A 397 26.77 -2.46 0.44
N ARG A 398 26.98 -1.71 1.53
CA ARG A 398 27.65 -0.40 1.49
C ARG A 398 29.11 -0.51 1.05
#